data_AF-A0A1C5YNC4-F1
#
_entry.id   AF-A0A1C5YNC4-F1
#
_cell.length_a   1.000
_cell.length_b   1.000
_cell.length_c   1.000
_cell.angle_alpha   90.00
_cell.angle_beta   90.00
_cell.angle_gamma   90.00
#
_symmetry.space_group_name_H-M   'P 1'
#
loop_
_entity.id
_entity.type
_entity.pdbx_description
1 polymer ?
#
loop_
_entity_poly.entity_id
_entity_poly.type
_entity_poly.pdbx_seq_one_letter_code
_entity_poly.pdbx_strand_id
1 'polypeptide(L)'
;MKRKNDGFTLTEMIVVLVIIVILIALLVPTLTGYIDKAAKRACEANKASLRRELILVEIDDKLGGKLDVTGLQELAQKSDYKCAQGGVYEVTRASDGDIMVTCKKHDVNYNFNMSGALAYAMANNPELDALIQSYIKGNKNIDSSSQTGKAYESVLAALKNLGFDPGLQNVGTWSLQAYSTGYLFYWTTEDISAKAPGDKVKVLRYNSLRQTYTAGYVTIGTTSISASDSSTGTAVTYNILGRGDSNWSEYTDIKQTDTDKKDYDAIYNVFNQMNE
;
A
#
# COMPACT_ATOMS: atom_id res chain seq x y z
N MET A 1 7.48 10.72 -72.18
CA MET A 1 6.81 11.38 -71.03
C MET A 1 7.75 11.28 -69.82
N LYS A 2 8.46 12.37 -69.46
CA LYS A 2 9.29 12.41 -68.23
C LYS A 2 8.38 12.75 -67.05
N ARG A 3 8.23 11.82 -66.10
CA ARG A 3 7.54 12.09 -64.82
C ARG A 3 8.41 13.02 -63.98
N LYS A 4 7.87 14.18 -63.59
CA LYS A 4 8.46 15.02 -62.55
C LYS A 4 8.17 14.33 -61.21
N ASN A 5 9.20 13.80 -60.57
CA ASN A 5 9.11 13.37 -59.18
C ASN A 5 9.45 14.60 -58.34
N ASP A 6 8.44 15.41 -58.05
CA ASP A 6 8.57 16.52 -57.10
C ASP A 6 8.65 15.89 -55.69
N GLY A 7 9.88 15.69 -55.23
CA GLY A 7 10.17 15.16 -53.90
C GLY A 7 9.94 16.24 -52.83
N PHE A 8 9.41 15.81 -51.68
CA PHE A 8 9.24 16.66 -50.49
C PHE A 8 10.58 17.29 -50.08
N THR A 9 10.59 18.58 -49.76
CA THR A 9 11.80 19.25 -49.27
C THR A 9 12.07 18.87 -47.80
N LEU A 10 13.34 18.87 -47.39
CA LEU A 10 13.74 18.56 -46.02
C LEU A 10 13.08 19.51 -45.00
N THR A 11 12.90 20.78 -45.40
CA THR A 11 12.24 21.80 -44.59
C THR A 11 10.76 21.49 -44.38
N GLU A 12 10.03 21.09 -45.42
CA GLU A 12 8.61 20.72 -45.31
C GLU A 12 8.41 19.54 -44.36
N MET A 13 9.32 18.56 -44.39
CA MET A 13 9.25 17.41 -43.47
C MET A 13 9.47 17.81 -42.01
N ILE A 14 10.45 18.68 -41.72
CA ILE A 14 10.73 19.15 -40.36
C ILE A 14 9.55 19.95 -39.80
N VAL A 15 8.94 20.83 -40.60
CA VAL A 15 7.78 21.61 -40.17
C VAL A 15 6.62 20.69 -39.76
N VAL A 16 6.35 19.65 -40.55
CA VAL A 16 5.30 18.66 -40.22
C VAL A 16 5.63 17.90 -38.94
N LEU A 17 6.87 17.45 -38.75
CA LEU A 17 7.29 16.74 -37.53
C LEU A 17 7.16 17.62 -36.28
N VAL A 18 7.54 18.90 -36.35
CA VAL A 18 7.39 19.85 -35.24
C VAL A 18 5.92 20.02 -34.87
N ILE A 19 5.03 20.16 -35.86
CA ILE A 19 3.59 20.25 -35.62
C ILE A 19 3.06 18.96 -34.97
N ILE A 20 3.47 17.77 -35.44
CA ILE A 20 3.06 16.49 -34.86
C ILE A 20 3.50 16.37 -33.39
N VAL A 21 4.74 16.75 -33.06
CA VAL A 21 5.24 16.71 -31.68
C VAL A 21 4.43 17.63 -30.76
N ILE A 22 4.10 18.84 -31.21
CA ILE A 22 3.26 19.77 -30.45
C ILE A 22 1.85 19.19 -30.25
N LEU A 23 1.25 18.61 -31.28
CA LEU A 23 -0.07 18.00 -31.19
C LEU A 23 -0.08 16.80 -30.23
N ILE A 24 0.91 15.91 -30.29
CA ILE A 24 1.04 14.77 -29.37
C ILE A 24 1.21 15.27 -27.93
N ALA A 25 2.03 16.30 -27.70
CA ALA A 25 2.25 16.86 -26.37
C ALA A 25 0.96 17.39 -25.72
N LEU A 26 0.05 17.97 -26.51
CA LEU A 26 -1.25 18.44 -26.03
C LEU A 26 -2.29 17.31 -25.92
N LEU A 27 -2.27 16.35 -26.85
CA LEU A 27 -3.28 15.30 -26.95
C LEU A 27 -3.08 14.20 -25.90
N VAL A 28 -1.84 13.75 -25.67
CA VAL A 28 -1.54 12.60 -24.79
C VAL A 28 -2.07 12.81 -23.37
N PRO A 29 -1.82 13.95 -22.67
CA PRO A 29 -2.33 14.17 -21.32
C PRO A 29 -3.86 14.15 -21.24
N THR A 30 -4.55 14.64 -22.28
CA THR A 30 -6.02 14.64 -22.32
C THR A 30 -6.56 13.22 -22.48
N LEU A 31 -5.97 12.42 -23.38
CA LEU A 31 -6.37 11.03 -23.62
C LEU A 31 -6.08 10.14 -22.41
N THR A 32 -4.92 10.31 -21.75
CA THR A 32 -4.61 9.57 -20.52
C THR A 32 -5.65 9.85 -19.43
N GLY A 33 -6.07 11.11 -19.26
CA GLY A 33 -7.13 11.46 -18.32
C GLY A 33 -8.49 10.83 -18.64
N TYR A 34 -8.84 10.67 -19.92
CA TYR A 34 -10.07 9.95 -20.30
C TYR A 34 -9.96 8.44 -20.11
N ILE A 35 -8.80 7.85 -20.40
CA ILE A 35 -8.52 6.43 -20.16
C ILE A 35 -8.65 6.10 -18.68
N ASP A 36 -8.11 6.93 -17.80
CA ASP A 36 -8.22 6.72 -16.35
C ASP A 36 -9.66 6.85 -15.85
N LYS A 37 -10.43 7.82 -16.37
CA LYS A 37 -11.87 7.94 -16.07
C LYS A 37 -12.64 6.70 -16.53
N ALA A 38 -12.39 6.24 -17.76
CA ALA A 38 -13.05 5.05 -18.31
C ALA A 38 -12.68 3.79 -17.52
N ALA A 39 -11.40 3.63 -17.17
CA ALA A 39 -10.92 2.54 -16.35
C ALA A 39 -11.54 2.55 -14.94
N LYS A 40 -11.68 3.72 -14.32
CA LYS A 40 -12.37 3.85 -13.04
C LYS A 40 -13.84 3.45 -13.14
N ARG A 41 -14.56 3.89 -14.18
CA ARG A 41 -15.95 3.49 -14.42
C ARG A 41 -16.10 1.99 -14.68
N ALA A 42 -15.21 1.41 -15.48
CA ALA A 42 -15.18 -0.04 -15.70
C ALA A 42 -14.91 -0.80 -14.39
N CYS A 43 -14.01 -0.29 -13.56
CA CYS A 43 -13.74 -0.85 -12.25
C CYS A 43 -14.96 -0.78 -11.32
N GLU A 44 -15.69 0.34 -11.30
CA GLU A 44 -16.94 0.48 -10.53
C GLU A 44 -17.97 -0.58 -10.94
N ALA A 45 -18.13 -0.82 -12.25
CA ALA A 45 -19.04 -1.83 -12.78
C ALA A 45 -18.61 -3.27 -12.43
N ASN A 46 -17.31 -3.57 -12.52
CA ASN A 46 -16.76 -4.88 -12.19
C ASN A 46 -16.89 -5.18 -10.69
N LYS A 47 -16.61 -4.20 -9.82
CA LYS A 47 -16.84 -4.34 -8.37
C LYS A 47 -18.30 -4.64 -8.05
N ALA A 48 -19.24 -3.92 -8.68
CA ALA A 48 -20.67 -4.15 -8.47
C ALA A 48 -21.09 -5.55 -8.93
N SER A 49 -20.51 -6.05 -10.01
CA SER A 49 -20.78 -7.39 -10.53
C SER A 49 -20.20 -8.49 -9.64
N LEU A 50 -18.95 -8.33 -9.20
CA LEU A 50 -18.32 -9.22 -8.23
C LEU A 50 -19.11 -9.27 -6.92
N ARG A 51 -19.52 -8.12 -6.40
CA ARG A 51 -20.34 -8.07 -5.18
C ARG A 51 -21.63 -8.88 -5.32
N ARG A 52 -22.32 -8.79 -6.47
CA ARG A 52 -23.53 -9.59 -6.73
C ARG A 52 -23.24 -11.08 -6.76
N GLU A 53 -22.14 -11.48 -7.39
CA GLU A 53 -21.69 -12.88 -7.40
C GLU A 53 -21.46 -13.41 -5.97
N LEU A 54 -20.77 -12.64 -5.13
CA LEU A 54 -20.53 -13.00 -3.73
C LEU A 54 -21.82 -13.07 -2.90
N ILE A 55 -22.77 -12.16 -3.13
CA ILE A 55 -24.09 -12.21 -2.46
C ILE A 55 -24.86 -13.48 -2.87
N LEU A 56 -24.81 -13.89 -4.13
CA LEU A 56 -25.50 -15.10 -4.60
C LEU A 56 -24.97 -16.35 -3.89
N VAL A 57 -23.67 -16.42 -3.64
CA VAL A 57 -23.04 -17.51 -2.88
C VAL A 57 -23.61 -17.59 -1.46
N GLU A 58 -23.87 -16.47 -0.80
CA GLU A 58 -24.46 -16.45 0.55
C GLU A 58 -25.94 -16.83 0.60
N ILE A 59 -26.65 -16.68 -0.52
CA ILE A 59 -28.06 -17.03 -0.65
C ILE A 59 -28.25 -18.51 -0.99
N ASP A 60 -27.23 -19.18 -1.55
CA ASP A 60 -27.28 -20.61 -1.84
C ASP A 60 -27.13 -21.45 -0.56
N ASP A 61 -28.25 -22.01 -0.09
CA ASP A 61 -28.38 -22.83 1.12
C ASP A 61 -27.42 -24.04 1.18
N LYS A 62 -26.78 -24.41 0.07
CA LYS A 62 -25.80 -25.52 0.01
C LYS A 62 -24.45 -25.20 0.66
N LEU A 63 -24.14 -23.93 0.95
CA LEU A 63 -22.84 -23.51 1.48
C LEU A 63 -22.82 -23.19 2.99
N GLY A 64 -23.94 -23.40 3.70
CA GLY A 64 -23.94 -23.42 5.17
C GLY A 64 -24.01 -22.05 5.86
N GLY A 65 -24.37 -20.98 5.15
CA GLY A 65 -24.65 -19.65 5.70
C GLY A 65 -23.69 -18.55 5.23
N LYS A 66 -23.73 -17.39 5.91
CA LYS A 66 -22.88 -16.25 5.59
C LYS A 66 -21.40 -16.61 5.73
N LEU A 67 -20.64 -16.49 4.64
CA LEU A 67 -19.20 -16.70 4.63
C LEU A 67 -18.50 -15.60 5.45
N ASP A 68 -17.38 -15.95 6.07
CA ASP A 68 -16.50 -14.95 6.66
C ASP A 68 -15.77 -14.15 5.56
N VAL A 69 -15.10 -13.07 5.96
CA VAL A 69 -14.38 -12.21 5.00
C VAL A 69 -13.32 -13.01 4.23
N THR A 70 -12.69 -14.00 4.87
CA THR A 70 -11.71 -14.89 4.25
C THR A 70 -12.30 -15.69 3.09
N GLY A 71 -13.42 -16.37 3.32
CA GLY A 71 -14.10 -17.16 2.29
C GLY A 71 -14.60 -16.29 1.13
N LEU A 72 -15.10 -15.09 1.42
CA LEU A 72 -15.50 -14.12 0.40
C LEU A 72 -14.31 -13.64 -0.44
N GLN A 73 -13.16 -13.41 0.19
CA GLN A 73 -11.95 -12.97 -0.49
C GLN A 73 -11.41 -14.05 -1.44
N GLU A 74 -11.46 -15.33 -1.05
CA GLU A 74 -11.06 -16.45 -1.91
C GLU A 74 -11.93 -16.57 -3.16
N LEU A 75 -13.24 -16.36 -3.02
CA LEU A 75 -14.17 -16.37 -4.15
C LEU A 75 -13.94 -15.18 -5.08
N ALA A 76 -13.69 -13.99 -4.52
CA ALA A 76 -13.32 -12.82 -5.32
C ALA A 76 -12.03 -13.02 -6.12
N GLN A 77 -11.07 -13.77 -5.59
CA GLN A 77 -9.85 -14.11 -6.32
C GLN A 77 -10.12 -15.06 -7.49
N LYS A 78 -11.11 -15.95 -7.39
CA LYS A 78 -11.50 -16.90 -8.45
C LYS A 78 -12.47 -16.33 -9.50
N SER A 79 -13.17 -15.24 -9.18
CA SER A 79 -14.12 -14.58 -10.09
C SER A 79 -13.45 -13.97 -11.33
N ASP A 80 -14.18 -13.91 -12.43
CA ASP A 80 -13.75 -13.28 -13.70
C ASP A 80 -13.73 -11.74 -13.64
N TYR A 81 -14.41 -11.14 -12.67
CA TYR A 81 -14.45 -9.68 -12.54
C TYR A 81 -13.13 -9.15 -11.96
N LYS A 82 -12.30 -8.54 -12.81
CA LYS A 82 -10.99 -7.96 -12.45
C LYS A 82 -10.90 -6.48 -12.81
N CYS A 83 -10.01 -5.75 -12.14
CA CYS A 83 -9.70 -4.37 -12.52
C CYS A 83 -8.90 -4.35 -13.84
N ALA A 84 -9.40 -3.63 -14.85
CA ALA A 84 -8.74 -3.51 -16.16
C ALA A 84 -7.34 -2.89 -16.12
N GLN A 85 -7.03 -2.14 -15.05
CA GLN A 85 -5.71 -1.55 -14.84
C GLN A 85 -4.88 -2.32 -13.80
N GLY A 86 -5.27 -3.54 -13.42
CA GLY A 86 -4.51 -4.42 -12.53
C GLY A 86 -4.66 -4.13 -11.03
N GLY A 87 -5.68 -3.36 -10.62
CA GLY A 87 -6.01 -3.17 -9.21
C GLY A 87 -6.55 -4.45 -8.57
N VAL A 88 -6.09 -4.77 -7.36
CA VAL A 88 -6.59 -5.91 -6.58
C VAL A 88 -7.94 -5.54 -5.94
N TYR A 89 -8.87 -6.49 -5.91
CA TYR A 89 -10.14 -6.35 -5.19
C TYR A 89 -10.03 -6.92 -3.79
N GLU A 90 -10.41 -6.11 -2.80
CA GLU A 90 -10.49 -6.48 -1.40
C GLU A 90 -11.96 -6.48 -0.97
N VAL A 91 -12.36 -7.56 -0.29
CA VAL A 91 -13.73 -7.76 0.17
C VAL A 91 -13.78 -7.56 1.68
N THR A 92 -14.73 -6.77 2.16
CA THR A 92 -14.99 -6.55 3.58
C THR A 92 -16.50 -6.60 3.87
N ARG A 93 -16.89 -6.43 5.13
CA ARG A 93 -18.30 -6.22 5.51
C ARG A 93 -18.51 -4.86 6.16
N ALA A 94 -19.63 -4.24 5.83
CA ALA A 94 -20.11 -3.07 6.56
C ALA A 94 -20.76 -3.49 7.90
N SER A 95 -21.03 -2.51 8.77
CA SER A 95 -21.62 -2.73 10.10
C SER A 95 -23.05 -3.30 10.08
N ASP A 96 -23.74 -3.19 8.95
CA ASP A 96 -25.05 -3.83 8.68
C ASP A 96 -24.92 -5.27 8.12
N GLY A 97 -23.69 -5.75 7.93
CA GLY A 97 -23.37 -7.07 7.41
C GLY A 97 -23.34 -7.17 5.88
N ASP A 98 -23.48 -6.05 5.16
CA ASP A 98 -23.42 -5.97 3.70
C ASP A 98 -22.00 -6.20 3.16
N ILE A 99 -21.87 -6.81 1.97
CA ILE A 99 -20.58 -7.10 1.36
C ILE A 99 -20.05 -5.85 0.65
N MET A 100 -18.85 -5.43 0.99
CA MET A 100 -18.16 -4.30 0.36
C MET A 100 -17.00 -4.83 -0.48
N VAL A 101 -16.94 -4.40 -1.75
CA VAL A 101 -15.80 -4.67 -2.64
C VAL A 101 -15.10 -3.35 -2.90
N THR A 102 -13.82 -3.29 -2.59
CA THR A 102 -12.96 -2.12 -2.84
C THR A 102 -11.87 -2.48 -3.84
N CYS A 103 -11.49 -1.51 -4.68
CA CYS A 103 -10.39 -1.62 -5.63
C CYS A 103 -9.27 -0.70 -5.17
N LYS A 104 -8.12 -1.32 -4.83
CA LYS A 104 -6.94 -0.63 -4.32
C LYS A 104 -6.36 0.41 -5.29
N LYS A 105 -6.72 0.36 -6.57
CA LYS A 105 -6.26 1.29 -7.61
C LYS A 105 -7.18 2.51 -7.81
N HIS A 106 -8.46 2.40 -7.45
CA HIS A 106 -9.48 3.38 -7.87
C HIS A 106 -10.29 3.99 -6.73
N ASP A 107 -10.23 3.42 -5.53
CA ASP A 107 -10.94 3.91 -4.35
C ASP A 107 -9.98 4.71 -3.44
N VAL A 108 -10.27 6.01 -3.30
CA VAL A 108 -9.45 6.99 -2.55
C VAL A 108 -9.57 6.91 -1.03
N ASN A 109 -10.53 6.14 -0.51
CA ASN A 109 -10.71 5.88 0.92
C ASN A 109 -10.13 4.53 1.34
N TYR A 110 -9.09 4.06 0.65
CA TYR A 110 -8.45 2.78 0.91
C TYR A 110 -7.66 2.83 2.23
N ASN A 111 -8.15 2.12 3.25
CA ASN A 111 -7.47 1.93 4.53
C ASN A 111 -6.47 0.77 4.39
N PHE A 112 -5.31 1.04 3.82
CA PHE A 112 -4.33 -0.01 3.63
C PHE A 112 -3.81 -0.55 4.98
N ASN A 113 -4.21 -1.77 5.30
CA ASN A 113 -3.66 -2.49 6.44
C ASN A 113 -2.26 -3.03 6.10
N MET A 114 -1.24 -2.21 6.38
CA MET A 114 0.16 -2.57 6.13
C MET A 114 0.55 -3.88 6.86
N SER A 115 0.08 -4.12 8.08
CA SER A 115 0.43 -5.35 8.82
C SER A 115 -0.24 -6.59 8.23
N GLY A 116 -1.48 -6.49 7.77
CA GLY A 116 -2.16 -7.56 7.05
C GLY A 116 -1.44 -7.93 5.76
N ALA A 117 -1.02 -6.92 4.99
CA ALA A 117 -0.25 -7.14 3.76
C ALA A 117 1.10 -7.81 4.02
N LEU A 118 1.83 -7.36 5.06
CA LEU A 118 3.09 -7.98 5.46
C LEU A 118 2.90 -9.42 5.92
N ALA A 119 1.89 -9.69 6.76
CA ALA A 119 1.60 -11.03 7.24
C ALA A 119 1.27 -11.99 6.08
N TYR A 120 0.45 -11.53 5.13
CA TYR A 120 0.16 -12.30 3.92
C TYR A 120 1.41 -12.51 3.06
N ALA A 121 2.27 -11.50 2.93
CA ALA A 121 3.53 -11.63 2.21
C ALA A 121 4.46 -12.66 2.86
N MET A 122 4.59 -12.65 4.19
CA MET A 122 5.39 -13.64 4.92
C MET A 122 4.83 -15.06 4.75
N ALA A 123 3.51 -15.23 4.83
CA ALA A 123 2.88 -16.54 4.67
C ALA A 123 3.07 -17.14 3.26
N ASN A 124 3.19 -16.29 2.23
CA ASN A 124 3.33 -16.72 0.82
C ASN A 124 4.75 -16.58 0.26
N ASN A 125 5.71 -16.14 1.09
CA ASN A 125 7.11 -15.99 0.71
C ASN A 125 8.03 -16.46 1.85
N PRO A 126 8.45 -17.74 1.83
CA PRO A 126 9.31 -18.31 2.87
C PRO A 126 10.66 -17.58 3.04
N GLU A 127 11.20 -17.00 1.96
CA GLU A 127 12.44 -16.23 2.01
C GLU A 127 12.24 -14.90 2.76
N LEU A 128 11.11 -14.23 2.52
CA LEU A 128 10.73 -13.02 3.25
C LEU A 128 10.50 -13.32 4.74
N ASP A 129 9.76 -14.40 5.06
CA ASP A 129 9.55 -14.79 6.44
C ASP A 129 10.90 -15.07 7.14
N ALA A 130 11.78 -15.87 6.53
CA ALA A 130 13.10 -16.15 7.07
C ALA A 130 13.94 -14.87 7.28
N LEU A 131 13.89 -13.92 6.33
CA LEU A 131 14.53 -12.62 6.45
C LEU A 131 14.01 -11.87 7.69
N ILE A 132 12.70 -11.72 7.83
CA ILE A 132 12.08 -10.99 8.94
C ILE A 132 12.40 -11.68 10.28
N GLN A 133 12.31 -13.01 10.35
CA GLN A 133 12.69 -13.77 11.55
C GLN A 133 14.17 -13.57 11.91
N SER A 134 15.07 -13.46 10.92
CA SER A 134 16.48 -13.18 11.18
C SER A 134 16.71 -11.78 11.77
N TYR A 135 15.94 -10.79 11.32
CA TYR A 135 15.99 -9.43 11.84
C TYR A 135 15.46 -9.36 13.27
N ILE A 136 14.34 -10.04 13.56
CA ILE A 136 13.78 -10.14 14.91
C ILE A 136 14.80 -10.76 15.87
N LYS A 137 15.37 -11.92 15.52
CA LYS A 137 16.40 -12.60 16.33
C LYS A 137 17.65 -11.76 16.54
N GLY A 138 18.02 -10.96 15.54
CA GLY A 138 19.15 -10.03 15.60
C GLY A 138 18.87 -8.72 16.33
N ASN A 139 17.65 -8.51 16.85
CA ASN A 139 17.19 -7.22 17.37
C ASN A 139 17.42 -6.06 16.39
N LYS A 140 17.16 -6.32 15.09
CA LYS A 140 17.34 -5.40 13.97
C LYS A 140 16.01 -4.91 13.44
N ASN A 141 16.04 -3.75 12.81
CA ASN A 141 14.86 -3.06 12.27
C ASN A 141 14.97 -2.92 10.75
N ILE A 142 13.83 -2.81 10.08
CA ILE A 142 13.72 -2.56 8.65
C ILE A 142 12.90 -1.28 8.46
N ASP A 143 13.50 -0.26 7.88
CA ASP A 143 12.92 1.06 7.76
C ASP A 143 12.76 1.44 6.28
N SER A 144 11.54 1.82 5.89
CA SER A 144 11.24 2.25 4.52
C SER A 144 12.00 3.49 4.07
N SER A 145 12.26 4.39 5.01
CA SER A 145 13.00 5.63 4.82
C SER A 145 14.48 5.42 4.50
N SER A 146 15.00 4.19 4.64
CA SER A 146 16.35 3.86 4.19
C SER A 146 16.50 3.95 2.66
N GLN A 147 15.41 3.69 1.92
CA GLN A 147 15.27 3.67 0.45
C GLN A 147 16.24 2.77 -0.35
N THR A 148 17.32 2.32 0.29
CA THR A 148 18.46 1.60 -0.29
C THR A 148 18.85 0.40 0.58
N GLY A 149 18.20 0.18 1.72
CA GLY A 149 18.47 -0.99 2.55
C GLY A 149 18.00 -2.26 1.83
N LYS A 150 18.88 -3.25 1.67
CA LYS A 150 18.56 -4.52 0.99
C LYS A 150 17.33 -5.22 1.58
N ALA A 151 17.19 -5.21 2.90
CA ALA A 151 16.02 -5.79 3.55
C ALA A 151 14.73 -5.00 3.29
N TYR A 152 14.82 -3.66 3.21
CA TYR A 152 13.69 -2.83 2.78
C TYR A 152 13.28 -3.19 1.34
N GLU A 153 14.24 -3.29 0.43
CA GLU A 153 13.98 -3.64 -0.97
C GLU A 153 13.37 -5.03 -1.09
N SER A 154 13.83 -6.02 -0.32
CA SER A 154 13.23 -7.36 -0.28
C SER A 154 11.79 -7.35 0.21
N VAL A 155 11.48 -6.60 1.28
CA VAL A 155 10.10 -6.44 1.77
C VAL A 155 9.24 -5.77 0.70
N LEU A 156 9.72 -4.68 0.09
CA LEU A 156 8.98 -3.95 -0.93
C LEU A 156 8.72 -4.80 -2.17
N ALA A 157 9.72 -5.55 -2.64
CA ALA A 157 9.58 -6.45 -3.78
C ALA A 157 8.57 -7.56 -3.50
N ALA A 158 8.61 -8.17 -2.32
CA ALA A 158 7.66 -9.21 -1.94
C ALA A 158 6.22 -8.68 -1.86
N LEU A 159 6.03 -7.48 -1.29
CA LEU A 159 4.74 -6.80 -1.28
C LEU A 159 4.23 -6.54 -2.71
N LYS A 160 5.07 -5.96 -3.57
CA LYS A 160 4.70 -5.60 -4.95
C LYS A 160 4.36 -6.83 -5.81
N ASN A 161 5.09 -7.93 -5.64
CA ASN A 161 4.82 -9.19 -6.33
C ASN A 161 3.43 -9.74 -6.01
N LEU A 162 2.88 -9.41 -4.84
CA LEU A 162 1.53 -9.78 -4.40
C LEU A 162 0.50 -8.67 -4.69
N GLY A 163 0.89 -7.63 -5.43
CA GLY A 163 0.03 -6.50 -5.79
C GLY A 163 -0.14 -5.45 -4.69
N PHE A 164 0.68 -5.48 -3.64
CA PHE A 164 0.73 -4.43 -2.62
C PHE A 164 1.84 -3.44 -2.94
N ASP A 165 1.48 -2.19 -3.26
CA ASP A 165 2.43 -1.09 -3.40
C ASP A 165 2.10 -0.03 -2.34
N PRO A 166 2.87 0.05 -1.23
CA PRO A 166 2.61 0.99 -0.15
C PRO A 166 2.52 2.45 -0.62
N GLY A 167 3.33 2.85 -1.62
CA GLY A 167 3.33 4.21 -2.13
C GLY A 167 2.06 4.55 -2.91
N LEU A 168 1.51 3.59 -3.67
CA LEU A 168 0.20 3.75 -4.31
C LEU A 168 -0.97 3.65 -3.31
N GLN A 169 -0.71 3.12 -2.12
CA GLN A 169 -1.68 2.87 -1.06
C GLN A 169 -1.62 3.91 0.07
N ASN A 170 -1.07 5.10 -0.22
CA ASN A 170 -0.99 6.23 0.70
C ASN A 170 -0.22 5.92 2.00
N VAL A 171 0.75 5.01 1.96
CA VAL A 171 1.71 4.82 3.05
C VAL A 171 2.98 5.59 2.70
N GLY A 172 3.18 6.71 3.39
CA GLY A 172 4.36 7.56 3.21
C GLY A 172 5.60 6.95 3.86
N THR A 173 5.47 6.38 5.06
CA THR A 173 6.58 5.74 5.78
C THR A 173 6.10 4.60 6.64
N TRP A 174 6.86 3.51 6.67
CA TRP A 174 6.73 2.38 7.59
C TRP A 174 8.07 1.95 8.21
N SER A 175 8.00 1.29 9.37
CA SER A 175 9.14 0.75 10.11
C SER A 175 8.77 -0.54 10.82
N LEU A 176 9.45 -1.64 10.49
CA LEU A 176 9.38 -2.90 11.23
C LEU A 176 10.48 -2.90 12.29
N GLN A 177 10.08 -2.92 13.55
CA GLN A 177 10.98 -2.84 14.69
C GLN A 177 10.95 -4.14 15.48
N ALA A 178 12.10 -4.78 15.68
CA ALA A 178 12.19 -5.98 16.51
C ALA A 178 11.72 -5.67 17.94
N TYR A 179 10.92 -6.57 18.51
CA TYR A 179 10.34 -6.39 19.85
C TYR A 179 10.16 -7.74 20.54
N SER A 180 11.05 -8.02 21.50
CA SER A 180 11.12 -9.31 22.18
C SER A 180 11.26 -10.46 21.15
N THR A 181 10.37 -11.45 21.16
CA THR A 181 10.33 -12.55 20.17
C THR A 181 9.51 -12.22 18.93
N GLY A 182 8.97 -11.02 18.82
CA GLY A 182 8.14 -10.55 17.72
C GLY A 182 8.60 -9.20 17.18
N TYR A 183 7.64 -8.38 16.75
CA TYR A 183 7.91 -7.08 16.17
C TYR A 183 6.76 -6.11 16.44
N LEU A 184 7.12 -4.83 16.46
CA LEU A 184 6.19 -3.72 16.33
C LEU A 184 6.30 -3.21 14.91
N PHE A 185 5.17 -3.05 14.23
CA PHE A 185 5.13 -2.54 12.87
C PHE A 185 4.41 -1.21 12.84
N TYR A 186 5.13 -0.17 12.47
CA TYR A 186 4.63 1.20 12.42
C TYR A 186 4.43 1.65 10.98
N TRP A 187 3.37 2.39 10.71
CA TRP A 187 3.19 3.07 9.43
C TRP A 187 2.37 4.35 9.57
N THR A 188 2.58 5.26 8.61
CA THR A 188 1.90 6.55 8.52
C THR A 188 1.69 6.94 7.06
N THR A 189 0.76 7.86 6.83
CA THR A 189 0.54 8.49 5.52
C THR A 189 1.59 9.56 5.22
N GLU A 190 2.36 9.98 6.23
CA GLU A 190 3.37 11.04 6.09
C GLU A 190 4.70 10.50 5.55
N ASP A 191 5.34 11.25 4.66
CA ASP A 191 6.75 11.07 4.34
C ASP A 191 7.59 11.80 5.40
N ILE A 192 8.46 11.06 6.09
CA ILE A 192 9.30 11.60 7.16
C ILE A 192 10.67 12.09 6.69
N SER A 193 11.00 11.96 5.39
CA SER A 193 12.34 12.23 4.84
C SER A 193 12.82 13.65 5.10
N ALA A 194 11.90 14.63 5.10
CA ALA A 194 12.19 16.04 5.31
C ALA A 194 11.91 16.54 6.75
N LYS A 195 11.46 15.67 7.66
CA LYS A 195 11.15 16.04 9.05
C LYS A 195 12.41 16.20 9.90
N ALA A 196 12.34 17.02 10.95
CA ALA A 196 13.44 17.19 11.89
C ALA A 196 13.40 16.09 12.97
N PRO A 197 14.56 15.62 13.47
CA PRO A 197 14.59 14.75 14.64
C PRO A 197 13.93 15.42 15.85
N GLY A 198 13.05 14.69 16.53
CA GLY A 198 12.20 15.19 17.60
C GLY A 198 10.79 15.58 17.17
N ASP A 199 10.55 15.80 15.87
CA ASP A 199 9.20 16.07 15.35
C ASP A 199 8.26 14.91 15.68
N LYS A 200 7.00 15.24 15.99
CA LYS A 200 5.97 14.23 16.20
C LYS A 200 5.31 13.86 14.88
N VAL A 201 5.02 12.58 14.73
CA VAL A 201 4.29 12.02 13.58
C VAL A 201 3.24 11.07 14.11
N LYS A 202 2.01 11.22 13.62
CA LYS A 202 0.96 10.23 13.91
C LYS A 202 1.25 8.96 13.14
N VAL A 203 1.07 7.83 13.79
CA VAL A 203 1.30 6.51 13.21
C VAL A 203 0.23 5.53 13.67
N LEU A 204 0.02 4.53 12.84
CA LEU A 204 -0.57 3.26 13.24
C LEU A 204 0.55 2.33 13.68
N ARG A 205 0.29 1.50 14.68
CA ARG A 205 1.20 0.48 15.19
C ARG A 205 0.48 -0.85 15.33
N TYR A 206 1.08 -1.91 14.79
CA TYR A 206 0.68 -3.30 15.04
C TYR A 206 1.71 -3.98 15.94
N ASN A 207 1.24 -4.65 17.00
CA ASN A 207 2.07 -5.49 17.87
C ASN A 207 1.83 -6.96 17.53
N SER A 208 2.85 -7.67 17.02
CA SER A 208 2.67 -9.05 16.56
C SER A 208 2.48 -10.08 17.68
N LEU A 209 3.02 -9.82 18.87
CA LEU A 209 2.86 -10.71 20.03
C LEU A 209 1.43 -10.64 20.59
N ARG A 210 0.90 -9.43 20.70
CA ARG A 210 -0.45 -9.21 21.20
C ARG A 210 -1.50 -9.31 20.10
N GLN A 211 -1.09 -9.27 18.83
CA GLN A 211 -1.95 -9.14 17.66
C GLN A 211 -2.94 -7.98 17.84
N THR A 212 -2.41 -6.78 18.10
CA THR A 212 -3.22 -5.59 18.38
C THR A 212 -2.74 -4.39 17.59
N TYR A 213 -3.68 -3.59 17.12
CA TYR A 213 -3.49 -2.29 16.51
C TYR A 213 -3.60 -1.19 17.57
N THR A 214 -2.84 -0.11 17.42
CA THR A 214 -2.97 1.12 18.21
C THR A 214 -2.59 2.32 17.36
N ALA A 215 -3.34 3.42 17.48
CA ALA A 215 -3.02 4.71 16.90
C ALA A 215 -2.34 5.60 17.96
N GLY A 216 -1.32 6.36 17.56
CA GLY A 216 -0.56 7.20 18.47
C GLY A 216 0.52 7.99 17.75
N TYR A 217 1.37 8.64 18.52
CA TYR A 217 2.47 9.45 18.01
C TYR A 217 3.80 8.76 18.26
N VAL A 218 4.72 8.96 17.33
CA VAL A 218 6.14 8.74 17.55
C VAL A 218 6.92 10.03 17.30
N THR A 219 8.08 10.15 17.95
CA THR A 219 9.07 11.17 17.61
C THR A 219 9.98 10.68 16.49
N ILE A 220 10.39 11.56 15.59
CA ILE A 220 11.36 11.24 14.53
C ILE A 220 12.76 11.12 15.13
N GLY A 221 13.47 10.05 14.76
CA GLY A 221 14.89 9.87 15.06
C GLY A 221 15.73 9.81 13.79
N THR A 222 17.02 9.53 13.94
CA THR A 222 17.91 9.22 12.81
C THR A 222 18.67 7.93 13.06
N THR A 223 19.07 7.27 11.99
CA THR A 223 19.97 6.11 12.04
C THR A 223 20.80 6.03 10.76
N SER A 224 21.76 5.10 10.72
CA SER A 224 22.55 4.85 9.52
C SER A 224 22.54 3.36 9.19
N ILE A 225 22.42 3.02 7.90
CA ILE A 225 22.71 1.67 7.40
C ILE A 225 24.16 1.59 6.94
N SER A 226 24.76 0.42 7.11
CA SER A 226 26.13 0.17 6.66
C SER A 226 26.20 0.09 5.13
N ALA A 227 27.40 0.29 4.58
CA ALA A 227 27.65 0.08 3.14
C ALA A 227 27.33 -1.34 2.68
N SER A 228 27.55 -2.35 3.54
CA SER A 228 27.24 -3.75 3.23
C SER A 228 25.74 -4.04 3.20
N ASP A 229 24.95 -3.33 3.98
CA ASP A 229 23.49 -3.50 4.05
C ASP A 229 22.74 -2.64 3.02
N SER A 230 23.43 -1.67 2.41
CA SER A 230 22.92 -0.82 1.34
C SER A 230 23.11 -1.47 -0.04
N SER A 231 22.11 -1.34 -0.91
CA SER A 231 22.15 -1.79 -2.30
C SER A 231 23.09 -0.95 -3.18
N THR A 232 23.38 0.30 -2.77
CA THR A 232 24.30 1.20 -3.46
C THR A 232 25.77 1.01 -3.05
N GLY A 233 26.04 0.13 -2.07
CA GLY A 233 27.38 -0.05 -1.51
C GLY A 233 27.89 1.14 -0.70
N THR A 234 27.03 2.11 -0.37
CA THR A 234 27.36 3.31 0.39
C THR A 234 26.54 3.37 1.67
N ALA A 235 27.15 3.77 2.78
CA ALA A 235 26.44 4.01 4.03
C ALA A 235 25.50 5.21 3.88
N VAL A 236 24.27 5.10 4.37
CA VAL A 236 23.24 6.14 4.25
C VAL A 236 22.68 6.44 5.64
N THR A 237 22.61 7.73 5.98
CA THR A 237 21.91 8.24 7.17
C THR A 237 20.55 8.75 6.78
N TYR A 238 19.52 8.38 7.52
CA TYR A 238 18.12 8.69 7.19
C TYR A 238 17.27 8.83 8.46
N ASN A 239 16.12 9.47 8.31
CA ASN A 239 15.13 9.63 9.37
C ASN A 239 14.37 8.34 9.65
N ILE A 240 14.01 8.08 10.90
CA ILE A 240 13.24 6.90 11.30
C ILE A 240 12.04 7.28 12.16
N LEU A 241 11.02 6.43 12.14
CA LEU A 241 10.00 6.41 13.18
C LEU A 241 10.69 5.97 14.49
N GLY A 242 10.52 6.76 15.56
CA GLY A 242 11.19 6.55 16.83
C GLY A 242 11.01 5.14 17.39
N ARG A 243 12.04 4.67 18.12
CA ARG A 243 12.12 3.30 18.64
C ARG A 243 11.98 3.29 20.16
N GLY A 244 11.32 2.27 20.70
CA GLY A 244 11.16 2.08 22.15
C GLY A 244 10.13 3.02 22.80
N ASP A 245 9.80 2.69 24.05
CA ASP A 245 8.65 3.29 24.75
C ASP A 245 8.78 4.79 24.98
N SER A 246 10.00 5.32 25.13
CA SER A 246 10.23 6.77 25.31
C SER A 246 9.87 7.61 24.09
N ASN A 247 9.82 6.99 22.91
CA ASN A 247 9.49 7.66 21.66
C ASN A 247 8.05 7.37 21.22
N TRP A 248 7.25 6.67 22.02
CA TRP A 248 5.87 6.30 21.71
C TRP A 248 4.89 6.98 22.67
N SER A 249 3.80 7.51 22.13
CA SER A 249 2.66 7.98 22.91
C SER A 249 1.36 7.50 22.27
N GLU A 250 0.61 6.64 22.94
CA GLU A 250 -0.72 6.24 22.46
C GLU A 250 -1.68 7.44 22.47
N TYR A 251 -2.55 7.55 21.47
CA TYR A 251 -3.58 8.60 21.44
C TYR A 251 -4.73 8.26 22.37
N THR A 252 -5.06 9.16 23.29
CA THR A 252 -6.00 8.88 24.38
C THR A 252 -7.30 9.67 24.35
N ASP A 253 -7.44 10.69 23.48
CA ASP A 253 -8.67 11.49 23.43
C ASP A 253 -9.86 10.66 22.92
N ILE A 254 -9.60 9.68 22.05
CA ILE A 254 -10.55 8.63 21.69
C ILE A 254 -10.08 7.32 22.32
N LYS A 255 -10.93 6.71 23.13
CA LYS A 255 -10.62 5.44 23.80
C LYS A 255 -10.42 4.33 22.77
N GLN A 256 -9.27 3.65 22.83
CA GLN A 256 -8.96 2.45 22.06
C GLN A 256 -9.12 1.23 22.98
N THR A 257 -10.30 0.61 23.01
CA THR A 257 -10.58 -0.55 23.90
C THR A 257 -9.82 -1.80 23.44
N ASP A 258 -9.73 -2.82 24.30
CA ASP A 258 -9.10 -4.10 23.91
C ASP A 258 -9.79 -4.75 22.72
N THR A 259 -11.10 -4.54 22.56
CA THR A 259 -11.87 -4.98 21.38
C THR A 259 -11.47 -4.17 20.15
N ASP A 260 -11.44 -2.83 20.25
CA ASP A 260 -11.06 -1.97 19.12
C ASP A 260 -9.65 -2.28 18.64
N LYS A 261 -8.73 -2.55 19.57
CA LYS A 261 -7.34 -2.90 19.26
C LYS A 261 -7.22 -4.23 18.49
N LYS A 262 -8.27 -5.04 18.39
CA LYS A 262 -8.32 -6.25 17.53
C LYS A 262 -8.84 -5.98 16.13
N ASP A 263 -9.36 -4.80 15.88
CA ASP A 263 -9.96 -4.38 14.62
C ASP A 263 -9.16 -3.24 14.00
N TYR A 264 -8.60 -3.49 12.82
CA TYR A 264 -7.81 -2.48 12.11
C TYR A 264 -8.67 -1.26 11.73
N ASP A 265 -9.91 -1.46 11.30
CA ASP A 265 -10.79 -0.38 10.82
C ASP A 265 -11.17 0.54 11.99
N ALA A 266 -11.42 -0.04 13.16
CA ALA A 266 -11.67 0.72 14.39
C ALA A 266 -10.49 1.64 14.74
N ILE A 267 -9.26 1.13 14.72
CA ILE A 267 -8.07 1.93 15.04
C ILE A 267 -7.71 2.90 13.92
N TYR A 268 -7.96 2.55 12.66
CA TYR A 268 -7.78 3.46 11.52
C TYR A 268 -8.72 4.68 11.63
N ASN A 269 -9.96 4.47 12.08
CA ASN A 269 -10.90 5.57 12.34
C ASN A 269 -10.41 6.50 13.46
N VAL A 270 -9.74 5.97 14.48
CA VAL A 270 -9.08 6.78 15.52
C VAL A 270 -7.93 7.59 14.90
N PHE A 271 -7.06 6.93 14.13
CA PHE A 271 -5.92 7.57 13.46
C PHE A 271 -6.33 8.77 12.56
N ASN A 272 -7.43 8.65 11.84
CA ASN A 272 -7.94 9.73 10.98
C ASN A 272 -8.47 10.94 11.76
N GLN A 273 -8.88 10.75 13.02
CA GLN A 273 -9.38 11.81 13.89
C GLN A 273 -8.28 12.44 14.76
N MET A 274 -7.07 11.89 14.73
CA MET A 274 -5.94 12.47 15.43
C MET A 274 -5.54 13.80 14.81
N ASN A 275 -5.31 14.79 15.67
CA ASN A 275 -4.73 16.07 15.30
C ASN A 275 -3.31 15.87 14.74
N GLU A 276 -2.92 16.73 13.81
CA GLU A 276 -1.54 16.84 13.31
C GLU A 276 -0.58 17.32 14.40
#